data_AF-A0A537ZI85-F1
#
_entry.id   AF-A0A537ZI85-F1
#
_cell.length_a   1.000
_cell.length_b   1.000
_cell.length_c   1.000
_cell.angle_alpha   90.00
_cell.angle_beta   90.00
_cell.angle_gamma   90.00
#
_symmetry.space_group_name_H-M   'P 1'
#
loop_
_entity.id
_entity.type
_entity.pdbx_description
1 polymer ?
#
loop_
_entity_poly.entity_id
_entity_poly.type
_entity_poly.pdbx_seq_one_letter_code
_entity_poly.pdbx_strand_id
1 'polypeptide(L)' 'MTLTYLFASLRARVAREEGQTMAEYGVVLAVIALAVIVAFTALSGGISHAINNVANVLP' A
#
# COMPACT_ATOMS: atom_id res chain seq x y z
N MET A 1 1.45 25.74 -39.71
CA MET A 1 1.53 24.81 -38.56
C MET A 1 0.10 24.44 -38.21
N THR A 2 -0.37 23.30 -38.70
CA THR A 2 -1.79 22.97 -38.77
C THR A 2 -2.31 22.52 -37.41
N LEU A 3 -3.46 23.05 -37.00
CA LEU A 3 -4.19 22.76 -35.76
C LEU A 3 -4.21 21.27 -35.38
N THR A 4 -4.19 20.38 -36.36
CA THR A 4 -4.07 18.93 -36.19
C THR A 4 -2.88 18.50 -35.33
N TYR A 5 -1.70 19.12 -35.48
CA TYR A 5 -0.52 18.81 -34.67
C TYR A 5 -0.68 19.28 -33.22
N LEU A 6 -1.39 20.39 -33.00
CA LEU A 6 -1.71 20.87 -31.66
C LEU A 6 -2.68 19.92 -30.95
N PHE A 7 -3.75 19.51 -31.63
CA PHE A 7 -4.69 18.53 -31.10
C PHE A 7 -4.03 17.16 -30.87
N ALA A 8 -3.17 16.70 -31.78
CA ALA A 8 -2.44 15.46 -31.61
C ALA A 8 -1.47 15.49 -30.42
N SER A 9 -0.75 16.61 -30.23
CA SER A 9 0.19 16.75 -29.11
C SER A 9 -0.52 16.89 -27.76
N LEU A 10 -1.68 17.57 -27.69
CA LEU A 10 -2.51 17.60 -26.49
C LEU A 10 -3.09 16.22 -26.15
N ARG A 11 -3.62 15.51 -27.15
CA ARG A 11 -4.14 14.14 -26.96
C ARG A 11 -3.04 13.18 -26.49
N ALA A 12 -1.84 13.27 -27.07
CA ALA A 12 -0.71 12.45 -26.66
C ALA A 12 -0.26 12.73 -25.21
N ARG A 13 -0.35 13.98 -24.73
CA ARG A 13 -0.03 14.34 -23.34
C ARG A 13 -1.07 13.86 -22.34
N VAL A 14 -2.35 13.86 -22.71
CA VAL A 14 -3.44 13.34 -21.85
C VAL A 14 -3.48 11.81 -21.86
N ALA A 15 -3.09 11.17 -22.97
CA ALA A 15 -2.97 9.72 -23.09
C ALA A 15 -1.67 9.15 -22.50
N ARG A 16 -0.85 9.96 -21.83
CA ARG A 16 0.38 9.48 -21.17
C ARG A 16 0.02 8.80 -19.85
N GLU A 17 0.28 7.50 -19.80
CA GLU A 17 0.22 6.66 -18.60
C GLU A 17 1.57 6.61 -17.86
N GLU A 18 2.46 7.58 -18.12
CA GLU A 18 3.78 7.67 -17.47
C GLU A 18 3.60 7.84 -15.96
N GLY A 19 3.82 6.76 -15.21
CA GLY A 19 3.62 6.70 -13.75
C GLY A 19 2.35 5.95 -13.30
N GLN A 20 1.47 5.54 -14.21
CA GLN A 20 0.29 4.71 -13.86
C GLN A 20 0.72 3.38 -13.22
N THR A 21 1.72 2.72 -13.80
CA THR A 21 2.30 1.49 -13.24
C THR A 21 2.96 1.73 -11.87
N MET A 22 3.58 2.89 -11.65
CA MET A 22 4.14 3.25 -10.33
C MET A 22 3.04 3.48 -9.28
N ALA A 23 1.89 4.02 -9.70
CA ALA A 23 0.72 4.17 -8.85
C ALA A 23 0.08 2.82 -8.50
N GLU A 24 -0.03 1.90 -9.46
CA GLU A 24 -0.53 0.53 -9.23
C GLU A 24 0.33 -0.21 -8.21
N TYR A 25 1.66 -0.22 -8.38
CA TYR A 25 2.57 -0.80 -7.39
C TYR A 25 2.53 -0.08 -6.05
N GLY A 26 2.37 1.25 -6.04
CA GLY A 26 2.23 2.04 -4.82
C GLY A 26 1.00 1.66 -4.00
N VAL A 27 -0.14 1.43 -4.66
CA VAL A 27 -1.38 0.99 -4.00
C VAL A 27 -1.22 -0.42 -3.44
N VAL A 28 -0.64 -1.35 -4.20
CA VAL A 28 -0.38 -2.72 -3.72
C VAL A 28 0.55 -2.71 -2.50
N LEU A 29 1.62 -1.92 -2.55
CA LEU A 29 2.56 -1.78 -1.44
C LEU A 29 1.88 -1.20 -0.19
N ALA A 30 1.01 -0.20 -0.35
CA ALA A 30 0.27 0.39 0.77
C ALA A 30 -0.66 -0.62 1.45
N VAL A 31 -1.37 -1.44 0.66
CA VAL A 31 -2.24 -2.51 1.20
C VAL A 31 -1.42 -3.56 1.95
N ILE A 32 -0.28 -3.99 1.38
CA ILE A 32 0.62 -4.95 2.03
C ILE A 32 1.18 -4.37 3.33
N ALA A 33 1.61 -3.10 3.33
CA ALA A 33 2.13 -2.45 4.52
C ALA A 33 1.09 -2.42 5.66
N LEU A 34 -0.16 -2.07 5.34
CA LEU A 34 -1.25 -2.11 6.32
C LEU A 34 -1.51 -3.52 6.84
N ALA A 35 -1.55 -4.52 5.95
CA ALA A 35 -1.75 -5.92 6.35
C ALA A 35 -0.64 -6.40 7.29
N VAL A 36 0.62 -6.05 7.01
CA VAL A 36 1.78 -6.39 7.83
C VAL A 36 1.69 -5.73 9.21
N ILE A 37 1.31 -4.45 9.27
CA ILE A 37 1.11 -3.74 10.54
C ILE A 37 0.06 -4.47 11.39
N VAL A 38 -1.12 -4.76 10.81
CA VAL A 38 -2.21 -5.44 11.51
C VAL A 38 -1.77 -6.83 11.99
N ALA A 39 -1.10 -7.61 11.14
CA ALA A 39 -0.62 -8.94 11.49
C ALA A 39 0.37 -8.91 12.66
N PHE A 40 1.34 -8.00 12.65
CA PHE A 40 2.30 -7.89 13.74
C PHE A 40 1.69 -7.33 15.02
N THR A 41 0.74 -6.40 14.94
CA THR A 41 0.00 -5.94 16.13
C THR A 41 -0.79 -7.07 16.76
N ALA A 42 -1.51 -7.87 15.96
CA ALA A 42 -2.26 -9.02 16.45
C ALA A 42 -1.34 -10.09 17.06
N LEU A 43 -0.22 -10.39 16.40
CA LEU A 43 0.78 -11.35 16.88
C LEU A 43 1.39 -10.90 18.22
N SER A 44 1.80 -9.63 18.30
CA SER A 44 2.34 -9.04 19.54
C SER A 44 1.34 -9.14 20.68
N GLY A 45 0.08 -8.76 20.43
CA GLY A 45 -1.00 -8.91 21.41
C GLY A 45 -1.18 -10.35 21.88
N GLY A 46 -1.23 -11.30 20.94
CA GLY A 46 -1.35 -12.73 21.26
C GLY A 46 -0.20 -13.26 22.12
N ILE A 47 1.04 -12.88 21.81
CA ILE A 47 2.23 -13.25 22.60
C ILE A 47 2.14 -12.65 24.00
N SER A 48 1.83 -11.34 24.12
CA SER A 48 1.68 -10.69 25.42
C SER A 48 0.59 -11.33 26.27
N HIS A 49 -0.56 -11.67 25.68
CA HIS A 49 -1.63 -12.38 26.38
C HIS A 49 -1.18 -13.76 26.87
N ALA A 50 -0.48 -14.53 26.05
CA ALA A 50 0.03 -15.84 26.45
C ALA A 50 1.02 -15.75 27.61
N ILE A 51 1.95 -14.79 27.56
CA ILE A 51 2.93 -14.56 28.65
C ILE A 51 2.20 -14.13 29.92
N ASN A 52 1.27 -13.19 29.84
CA ASN A 52 0.51 -12.71 31.01
C ASN A 52 -0.31 -13.83 31.65
N ASN A 53 -0.90 -14.72 30.85
CA ASN A 53 -1.63 -15.88 31.38
C ASN A 53 -0.73 -16.79 32.20
N VAL A 54 0.52 -17.03 31.77
CA VAL A 54 1.50 -17.80 32.54
C VAL A 54 1.95 -17.03 33.77
N ALA A 55 2.21 -15.73 33.66
CA ALA A 55 2.62 -14.90 34.79
C ALA A 55 1.58 -14.88 35.91
N ASN A 56 0.29 -14.84 35.56
CA ASN A 56 -0.82 -14.80 36.51
C ASN A 56 -1.03 -16.10 37.30
N VAL A 57 -0.43 -17.22 36.87
CA VAL A 57 -0.52 -18.51 37.60
C VAL A 57 0.70 -18.79 38.46
N LEU A 58 1.73 -17.93 38.40
CA LEU A 58 2.88 -18.02 39.29
C LEU A 58 2.50 -17.43 40.67
N PRO A 59 2.88 -18.09 41.78
CA PRO A 59 2.57 -17.63 43.13
C PRO A 59 3.29 -16.33 43.52
#